data_AF-A0A8D8SP74-F1
#
_entry.id   AF-A0A8D8SP74-F1
#
_cell.length_a   1.000
_cell.length_b   1.000
_cell.length_c   1.000
_cell.angle_alpha   90.00
_cell.angle_beta   90.00
_cell.angle_gamma   90.00
#
_symmetry.space_group_name_H-M   'P 1'
#
loop_
_entity.id
_entity.type
_entity.pdbx_description
1 polymer ?
#
loop_
_entity_poly.entity_id
_entity_poly.type
_entity_poly.pdbx_seq_one_letter_code
_entity_poly.pdbx_strand_id
1 'polypeptide(L)'
;MSHQDHLHIETQVIPIKEHNELLSLQYLTGCLIPSHTCNEIVTATQPPRAIRKTLSNTYLPMLHDKHLCGDTPRYDNHKSLLQRIHTNIVSSTIENYKPNRVLGTNVIPEVDESEKSLPRSTRATLAQLRSSWCKKLQNYKARIDPTESDLCPACRKTTQDVHHLFECPAIPNPNSLDPTSLWTNPVETAAFLNLETM
;
A
#
# COMPACT_ATOMS: atom_id res chain seq x y z
N MET A 1 10.58 1.00 10.65
CA MET A 1 10.05 0.44 9.39
C MET A 1 8.63 0.95 9.22
N SER A 2 8.41 1.89 8.29
CA SER A 2 7.09 2.48 8.03
C SER A 2 6.06 1.41 7.70
N HIS A 3 4.78 1.72 7.95
CA HIS A 3 3.67 0.86 7.54
C HIS A 3 3.49 0.96 6.01
N GLN A 4 4.30 0.19 5.26
CA GLN A 4 4.41 0.27 3.80
C GLN A 4 3.05 0.09 3.10
N ASP A 5 2.22 -0.84 3.58
CA ASP A 5 0.92 -1.18 3.02
C ASP A 5 -0.03 0.02 2.89
N HIS A 6 0.02 0.94 3.86
CA HIS A 6 -0.83 2.13 3.82
C HIS A 6 -0.47 3.06 2.65
N LEU A 7 0.82 3.23 2.36
CA LEU A 7 1.26 4.03 1.22
C LEU A 7 0.82 3.38 -0.11
N HIS A 8 0.85 2.06 -0.18
CA HIS A 8 0.38 1.32 -1.34
C HIS A 8 -1.11 1.50 -1.59
N ILE A 9 -1.92 1.52 -0.52
CA ILE A 9 -3.35 1.83 -0.59
C ILE A 9 -3.57 3.26 -1.12
N GLU A 10 -2.92 4.26 -0.52
CA GLU A 10 -3.14 5.67 -0.88
C GLU A 10 -2.66 6.01 -2.30
N THR A 11 -1.52 5.46 -2.70
CA THR A 11 -0.95 5.72 -4.03
C THR A 11 -1.56 4.85 -5.12
N GLN A 12 -2.37 3.86 -4.75
CA GLN A 12 -2.92 2.84 -5.65
C GLN A 12 -1.82 2.09 -6.43
N VAL A 13 -0.66 1.91 -5.79
CA VAL A 13 0.49 1.18 -6.35
C VAL A 13 0.73 -0.06 -5.52
N ILE A 14 0.67 -1.25 -6.14
CA ILE A 14 0.99 -2.51 -5.47
C ILE A 14 2.51 -2.60 -5.14
N PRO A 15 2.91 -3.41 -4.15
CA PRO A 15 4.33 -3.54 -3.83
C PRO A 15 5.11 -4.21 -4.98
N ILE A 16 6.41 -3.90 -5.04
CA ILE A 16 7.28 -4.25 -6.18
C ILE A 16 7.34 -5.76 -6.41
N LYS A 17 7.29 -6.56 -5.33
CA LYS A 17 7.37 -8.01 -5.42
C LYS A 17 6.15 -8.57 -6.16
N GLU A 18 4.96 -8.17 -5.75
CA GLU A 18 3.67 -8.56 -6.33
C GLU A 18 3.55 -8.02 -7.76
N HIS A 19 4.07 -6.82 -8.03
CA HIS A 19 4.16 -6.29 -9.39
C HIS A 19 5.06 -7.12 -10.31
N ASN A 20 6.25 -7.51 -9.84
CA ASN A 20 7.16 -8.36 -10.61
C ASN A 20 6.58 -9.75 -10.86
N GLU A 21 5.83 -10.29 -9.89
CA GLU A 21 5.09 -11.53 -10.02
C GLU A 21 4.00 -11.42 -11.11
N LEU A 22 3.20 -10.35 -11.07
CA LEU A 22 2.21 -10.03 -12.11
C LEU A 22 2.85 -10.01 -13.50
N LEU A 23 3.94 -9.27 -13.68
CA LEU A 23 4.64 -9.18 -14.97
C LEU A 23 5.19 -10.54 -15.42
N SER A 24 5.74 -11.33 -14.50
CA SER A 24 6.26 -12.67 -14.79
C SER A 24 5.16 -13.61 -15.29
N LEU A 25 3.98 -13.58 -14.65
CA LEU A 25 2.82 -14.37 -15.04
C LEU A 25 2.27 -13.95 -16.40
N GLN A 26 2.13 -12.64 -16.63
CA GLN A 26 1.67 -12.09 -17.91
C GLN A 26 2.61 -12.48 -19.05
N TYR A 27 3.92 -12.37 -18.83
CA TYR A 27 4.93 -12.79 -19.79
C TYR A 27 4.86 -14.29 -20.10
N LEU A 28 4.76 -15.14 -19.08
CA LEU A 28 4.64 -16.59 -19.28
C LEU A 28 3.34 -16.97 -20.01
N THR A 29 2.24 -16.26 -19.76
CA THR A 29 0.97 -16.46 -20.47
C THR A 29 1.13 -16.23 -21.97
N GLY A 30 1.85 -15.17 -22.36
CA GLY A 30 2.20 -14.91 -23.76
C GLY A 30 3.11 -15.99 -24.34
N CYS A 31 4.11 -16.44 -23.58
CA CYS A 31 5.01 -17.52 -24.00
C CYS A 31 4.28 -18.85 -24.25
N LEU A 32 3.19 -19.13 -23.55
CA LEU A 32 2.41 -20.35 -23.73
C LEU A 32 1.55 -20.37 -25.01
N ILE A 33 1.43 -19.24 -25.71
CA ILE A 33 0.76 -19.20 -27.02
C ILE A 33 1.64 -19.94 -28.05
N PRO A 34 1.09 -20.90 -28.83
CA PRO A 34 1.89 -21.71 -29.76
C PRO A 34 2.71 -20.93 -30.79
N SER A 35 2.24 -19.75 -31.20
CA SER A 35 2.94 -18.88 -32.16
C SER A 35 4.04 -18.01 -31.55
N HIS A 36 4.24 -18.05 -30.24
CA HIS A 36 5.24 -17.21 -29.56
C HIS A 36 6.64 -17.81 -29.70
N THR A 37 7.65 -16.96 -29.94
CA THR A 37 9.05 -17.40 -30.17
C THR A 37 9.63 -18.19 -28.99
N CYS A 38 9.23 -17.85 -27.76
CA CYS A 38 9.66 -18.57 -26.55
C CYS A 38 8.79 -19.78 -26.18
N ASN A 39 7.81 -20.17 -27.00
CA ASN A 39 6.90 -21.27 -26.67
C ASN A 39 7.63 -22.59 -26.50
N GLU A 40 8.52 -22.93 -27.43
CA GLU A 40 9.32 -24.15 -27.39
C GLU A 40 10.17 -24.23 -26.11
N ILE A 41 10.72 -23.09 -25.66
CA ILE A 41 11.58 -23.03 -24.46
C ILE A 41 10.76 -23.24 -23.19
N VAL A 42 9.56 -22.63 -23.11
CA VAL A 42 8.71 -22.67 -21.91
C VAL A 42 8.00 -24.01 -21.77
N THR A 43 7.66 -24.66 -22.89
CA THR A 43 6.97 -25.96 -22.92
C THR A 43 7.92 -27.16 -22.93
N ALA A 44 9.22 -26.94 -23.16
CA ALA A 44 10.23 -27.99 -23.10
C ALA A 44 10.24 -28.69 -21.74
N THR A 45 10.50 -30.01 -21.78
CA THR A 45 10.68 -30.81 -20.58
C THR A 45 11.86 -30.26 -19.77
N GLN A 46 11.61 -29.95 -18.50
CA GLN A 46 12.64 -29.41 -17.62
C GLN A 46 13.75 -30.46 -17.42
N PRO A 47 15.03 -30.05 -17.39
CA PRO A 47 16.12 -30.98 -17.16
C PRO A 47 16.01 -31.59 -15.76
N PRO A 48 16.49 -32.83 -15.54
CA PRO A 48 16.40 -33.52 -14.25
C PRO A 48 17.09 -32.77 -13.09
N ARG A 49 18.03 -31.88 -13.41
CA ARG A 49 18.77 -31.08 -12.45
C ARG A 49 18.47 -29.60 -12.65
N ALA A 50 17.77 -28.99 -11.68
CA ALA A 50 17.57 -27.55 -11.63
C ALA A 50 18.79 -26.85 -11.01
N ILE A 51 19.72 -26.38 -11.86
CA ILE A 51 20.93 -25.66 -11.40
C ILE A 51 20.58 -24.24 -10.92
N ARG A 52 19.52 -23.63 -11.49
CA ARG A 52 19.03 -22.28 -11.12
C ARG A 52 17.51 -22.24 -11.15
N LYS A 53 16.92 -21.37 -10.31
CA LYS A 53 15.49 -21.05 -10.38
C LYS A 53 15.23 -20.18 -11.61
N THR A 54 14.35 -20.63 -12.48
CA THR A 54 13.90 -19.89 -13.67
C THR A 54 12.50 -19.33 -13.43
N LEU A 55 12.07 -18.39 -14.29
CA LEU A 55 10.70 -17.89 -14.29
C LEU A 55 9.71 -19.05 -14.46
N SER A 56 9.96 -19.94 -15.42
CA SER A 56 9.14 -21.13 -15.67
C SER A 56 8.99 -21.99 -14.41
N ASN A 57 10.10 -22.32 -13.75
CA ASN A 57 10.08 -23.19 -12.56
C ASN A 57 9.39 -22.54 -11.36
N THR A 58 9.39 -21.22 -11.28
CA THR A 58 8.83 -20.48 -10.14
C THR A 58 7.36 -20.17 -10.35
N TYR A 59 6.98 -19.73 -11.54
CA TYR A 59 5.68 -19.11 -11.78
C TYR A 59 4.75 -19.92 -12.70
N LEU A 60 5.22 -20.89 -13.51
CA LEU A 60 4.30 -21.73 -14.29
C LEU A 60 3.35 -22.55 -13.42
N PRO A 61 3.78 -23.22 -12.33
CA PRO A 61 2.85 -23.99 -11.50
C PRO A 61 1.74 -23.09 -10.95
N MET A 62 2.11 -21.90 -10.49
CA MET A 62 1.18 -20.92 -9.96
C MET A 62 0.26 -20.34 -11.05
N LEU A 63 0.78 -20.10 -12.26
CA LEU A 63 -0.01 -19.67 -13.40
C LEU A 63 -1.10 -20.69 -13.74
N HIS A 64 -0.73 -21.97 -13.83
CA HIS A 64 -1.67 -23.06 -14.11
C HIS A 64 -2.73 -23.21 -13.02
N ASP A 65 -2.30 -23.26 -11.76
CA ASP A 65 -3.17 -23.50 -10.60
C ASP A 65 -4.14 -22.34 -10.34
N LYS A 66 -3.63 -21.10 -10.33
CA LYS A 66 -4.39 -19.94 -9.82
C LYS A 66 -4.98 -19.03 -10.89
N HIS A 67 -4.51 -19.11 -12.13
CA HIS A 67 -4.82 -18.09 -13.14
C HIS A 67 -5.29 -18.63 -14.48
N LEU A 68 -4.93 -19.84 -14.88
CA LEU A 68 -5.42 -20.43 -16.13
C LEU A 68 -6.72 -21.19 -15.94
N CYS A 69 -6.96 -21.80 -14.78
CA CYS A 69 -8.23 -22.48 -14.46
C CYS A 69 -8.67 -23.50 -15.54
N GLY A 70 -7.71 -24.17 -16.19
CA GLY A 70 -7.95 -25.10 -17.29
C GLY A 70 -7.95 -24.48 -18.69
N ASP A 71 -7.91 -23.16 -18.82
CA ASP A 71 -7.78 -22.48 -20.11
C ASP A 71 -6.38 -22.70 -20.70
N THR A 72 -6.34 -22.95 -22.01
CA THR A 72 -5.09 -22.95 -22.78
C THR A 72 -4.88 -21.56 -23.39
N PRO A 73 -3.74 -20.89 -23.15
CA PRO A 73 -3.44 -19.59 -23.76
C PRO A 73 -3.43 -19.65 -25.29
N ARG A 74 -4.21 -18.76 -25.89
CA ARG A 74 -4.40 -18.59 -27.34
C ARG A 74 -4.52 -17.11 -27.65
N TYR A 75 -4.42 -16.75 -28.92
CA TYR A 75 -4.48 -15.34 -29.33
C TYR A 75 -5.82 -14.66 -29.00
N ASP A 76 -6.93 -15.39 -29.14
CA ASP A 76 -8.30 -14.93 -28.90
C ASP A 76 -8.62 -14.69 -27.41
N ASN A 77 -8.06 -15.49 -26.50
CA ASN A 77 -8.26 -15.37 -25.05
C ASN A 77 -7.11 -14.67 -24.31
N HIS A 78 -5.99 -14.34 -24.98
CA HIS A 78 -4.82 -13.77 -24.31
C HIS A 78 -5.14 -12.53 -23.48
N LYS A 79 -5.90 -11.58 -24.05
CA LYS A 79 -6.26 -10.33 -23.36
C LYS A 79 -7.09 -10.58 -22.11
N SER A 80 -8.07 -11.50 -22.15
CA SER A 80 -8.89 -11.82 -20.99
C SER A 80 -8.09 -12.54 -19.91
N LEU A 81 -7.14 -13.40 -20.30
CA LEU A 81 -6.21 -14.04 -19.37
C LEU A 81 -5.32 -13.01 -18.64
N LEU A 82 -4.76 -12.03 -19.37
CA LEU A 82 -3.96 -10.96 -18.75
C LEU A 82 -4.78 -10.14 -17.75
N GLN A 83 -6.03 -9.82 -18.09
CA GLN A 83 -6.95 -9.11 -17.19
C GLN A 83 -7.26 -9.95 -15.95
N ARG A 84 -7.53 -11.25 -16.10
CA ARG A 84 -7.78 -12.15 -14.97
C ARG A 84 -6.57 -12.25 -14.04
N ILE A 85 -5.36 -12.40 -14.59
CA ILE A 85 -4.13 -12.40 -13.80
C ILE A 85 -3.99 -11.10 -13.02
N HIS A 86 -4.16 -9.95 -13.69
CA HIS A 86 -4.10 -8.65 -13.04
C HIS A 86 -5.11 -8.53 -11.90
N THR A 87 -6.38 -8.83 -12.15
CA THR A 87 -7.44 -8.79 -11.14
C THR A 87 -7.11 -9.69 -9.95
N ASN A 88 -6.72 -10.94 -10.19
CA ASN A 88 -6.42 -11.90 -9.12
C ASN A 88 -5.25 -11.42 -8.25
N ILE A 89 -4.15 -10.95 -8.87
CA ILE A 89 -2.98 -10.47 -8.11
C ILE A 89 -3.31 -9.20 -7.34
N VAL A 90 -3.99 -8.23 -7.95
CA VAL A 90 -4.36 -6.97 -7.28
C VAL A 90 -5.31 -7.23 -6.13
N SER A 91 -6.38 -8.02 -6.33
CA SER A 91 -7.32 -8.35 -5.26
C SER A 91 -6.63 -9.08 -4.10
N SER A 92 -5.83 -10.10 -4.40
CA SER A 92 -5.09 -10.82 -3.36
C SER A 92 -4.08 -9.92 -2.63
N THR A 93 -3.46 -8.97 -3.33
CA THR A 93 -2.54 -7.99 -2.71
C THR A 93 -3.30 -7.08 -1.74
N ILE A 94 -4.44 -6.54 -2.15
CA ILE A 94 -5.27 -5.64 -1.33
C ILE A 94 -5.79 -6.37 -0.09
N GLU A 95 -6.27 -7.60 -0.24
CA GLU A 95 -6.77 -8.43 0.87
C GLU A 95 -5.70 -8.72 1.92
N ASN A 96 -4.44 -8.81 1.51
CA ASN A 96 -3.30 -9.11 2.39
C ASN A 96 -2.69 -7.88 3.07
N TYR A 97 -3.15 -6.67 2.76
CA TYR A 97 -2.67 -5.48 3.46
C TYR A 97 -3.01 -5.51 4.95
N LYS A 98 -2.09 -5.03 5.77
CA LYS A 98 -2.31 -4.89 7.21
C LYS A 98 -3.21 -3.69 7.51
N PRO A 99 -4.01 -3.76 8.59
CA PRO A 99 -4.81 -2.63 9.05
C PRO A 99 -3.97 -1.37 9.24
N ASN A 100 -4.50 -0.24 8.77
CA ASN A 100 -3.87 1.06 9.01
C ASN A 100 -3.72 1.28 10.52
N ARG A 101 -2.55 1.76 10.96
CA ARG A 101 -2.23 1.92 12.39
C ARG A 101 -3.05 2.98 13.11
N VAL A 102 -3.54 3.98 12.37
CA VAL A 102 -4.36 5.06 12.90
C VAL A 102 -5.82 4.60 12.96
N LEU A 103 -6.42 4.19 11.85
CA LEU A 103 -7.85 3.83 11.84
C LEU A 103 -8.13 2.39 12.32
N GLY A 104 -7.12 1.55 12.47
CA GLY A 104 -7.27 0.15 12.88
C GLY A 104 -7.98 -0.75 11.85
N THR A 105 -8.14 -0.29 10.61
CA THR A 105 -8.89 -0.98 9.55
C THR A 105 -8.14 -0.94 8.21
N ASN A 106 -8.47 -1.88 7.32
CA ASN A 106 -8.03 -1.90 5.91
C ASN A 106 -8.90 -1.01 5.02
N VAL A 107 -10.11 -0.68 5.46
CA VAL A 107 -11.04 0.17 4.71
C VAL A 107 -10.74 1.62 5.08
N ILE A 108 -9.88 2.25 4.30
CA ILE A 108 -9.44 3.63 4.50
C ILE A 108 -10.27 4.54 3.58
N PRO A 109 -10.71 5.73 4.03
CA PRO A 109 -11.35 6.71 3.16
C PRO A 109 -10.43 7.17 2.03
N GLU A 110 -11.00 7.58 0.89
CA GLU A 110 -10.25 8.28 -0.14
C GLU A 110 -9.75 9.62 0.39
N VAL A 111 -8.54 10.01 -0.02
CA VAL A 111 -7.97 11.31 0.34
C VAL A 111 -8.73 12.39 -0.42
N ASP A 112 -9.31 13.34 0.32
CA ASP A 112 -10.09 14.41 -0.27
C ASP A 112 -9.25 15.28 -1.21
N GLU A 113 -9.85 15.61 -2.35
CA GLU A 113 -9.21 16.35 -3.44
C GLU A 113 -8.74 17.75 -3.02
N SER A 114 -9.35 18.34 -1.99
CA SER A 114 -8.92 19.62 -1.41
C SER A 114 -7.48 19.59 -0.90
N GLU A 115 -6.92 18.41 -0.56
CA GLU A 115 -5.52 18.28 -0.19
C GLU A 115 -4.58 18.80 -1.27
N LYS A 116 -4.96 18.71 -2.57
CA LYS A 116 -4.14 19.18 -3.69
C LYS A 116 -3.83 20.68 -3.61
N SER A 117 -4.69 21.47 -2.96
CA SER A 117 -4.48 22.91 -2.76
C SER A 117 -3.39 23.23 -1.73
N LEU A 118 -3.05 22.29 -0.86
CA LEU A 118 -2.08 22.51 0.21
C LEU A 118 -0.62 22.47 -0.29
N PRO A 119 0.29 23.22 0.36
CA PRO A 119 1.72 23.13 0.11
C PRO A 119 2.26 21.71 0.26
N ARG A 120 3.30 21.39 -0.52
CA ARG A 120 3.92 20.06 -0.53
C ARG A 120 4.38 19.61 0.87
N SER A 121 4.91 20.53 1.67
CA SER A 121 5.31 20.33 3.08
C SER A 121 4.16 19.81 3.94
N THR A 122 3.00 20.46 3.83
CA THR A 122 1.78 20.12 4.55
C THR A 122 1.22 18.77 4.10
N ARG A 123 1.08 18.53 2.79
CA ARG A 123 0.63 17.23 2.26
C ARG A 123 1.52 16.07 2.74
N ALA A 124 2.83 16.27 2.71
CA ALA A 124 3.78 15.27 3.22
C ALA A 124 3.59 15.02 4.73
N THR A 125 3.30 16.06 5.50
CA THR A 125 3.04 15.94 6.95
C THR A 125 1.73 15.19 7.23
N LEU A 126 0.66 15.49 6.49
CA LEU A 126 -0.62 14.78 6.60
C LEU A 126 -0.47 13.30 6.27
N ALA A 127 0.20 12.96 5.15
CA ALA A 127 0.48 11.56 4.79
C ALA A 127 1.33 10.84 5.87
N GLN A 128 2.31 11.52 6.47
CA GLN A 128 3.06 10.95 7.59
C GLN A 128 2.17 10.68 8.82
N LEU A 129 1.24 11.60 9.13
CA LEU A 129 0.29 11.42 10.23
C LEU A 129 -0.66 10.24 9.96
N ARG A 130 -1.21 10.11 8.74
CA ARG A 130 -2.05 8.98 8.30
C ARG A 130 -1.36 7.62 8.46
N SER A 131 -0.04 7.60 8.39
CA SER A 131 0.77 6.39 8.64
C SER A 131 1.12 6.13 10.11
N SER A 132 0.96 7.10 11.03
CA SER A 132 1.52 7.14 12.41
C SER A 132 3.06 7.29 12.51
N TRP A 133 3.74 7.65 11.41
CA TRP A 133 5.20 7.84 11.32
C TRP A 133 5.54 9.32 11.06
N CYS A 134 5.08 10.21 11.93
CA CYS A 134 5.33 11.64 11.81
C CYS A 134 6.18 12.16 12.97
N LYS A 135 7.18 12.98 12.64
CA LYS A 135 8.05 13.65 13.63
C LYS A 135 7.30 14.62 14.57
N LYS A 136 6.06 14.98 14.26
CA LYS A 136 5.19 15.77 15.16
C LYS A 136 4.65 14.95 16.33
N LEU A 137 4.65 13.62 16.26
CA LEU A 137 4.15 12.74 17.31
C LEU A 137 5.27 12.41 18.31
N GLN A 138 5.06 12.66 19.60
CA GLN A 138 6.05 12.27 20.61
C GLN A 138 6.23 10.74 20.70
N ASN A 139 5.15 9.96 20.53
CA ASN A 139 5.26 8.50 20.53
C ASN A 139 6.13 7.97 19.38
N TYR A 140 6.27 8.73 18.30
CA TYR A 140 7.15 8.39 17.20
C TYR A 140 8.59 8.75 17.52
N LYS A 141 8.83 9.90 18.15
CA LYS A 141 10.17 10.30 18.61
C LYS A 141 10.72 9.33 19.65
N ALA A 142 9.94 8.98 20.67
CA ALA A 142 10.33 8.01 21.71
C ALA A 142 10.64 6.61 21.15
N ARG A 143 10.02 6.23 20.01
CA ARG A 143 10.34 4.97 19.30
C ARG A 143 11.69 5.02 18.58
N ILE A 144 12.16 6.20 18.18
CA ILE A 144 13.45 6.39 17.50
C ILE A 144 14.56 6.60 18.54
N ASP A 145 14.29 7.42 19.54
CA ASP A 145 15.21 7.77 20.61
C ASP A 145 14.54 7.51 21.96
N PRO A 146 14.96 6.46 22.71
CA PRO A 146 14.39 6.13 24.02
C PRO A 146 14.55 7.22 25.09
N THR A 147 15.37 8.25 24.85
CA THR A 147 15.54 9.38 25.78
C THR A 147 14.43 10.43 25.66
N GLU A 148 13.71 10.43 24.53
CA GLU A 148 12.55 11.31 24.31
C GLU A 148 11.33 10.80 25.08
N SER A 149 10.60 11.72 25.71
CA SER A 149 9.33 11.38 26.37
C SER A 149 8.24 11.19 25.33
N ASP A 150 7.46 10.12 25.46
CA ASP A 150 6.29 9.85 24.62
C ASP A 150 5.05 10.66 25.04
N LEU A 151 5.09 11.32 26.19
CA LEU A 151 3.99 12.10 26.75
C LEU A 151 3.71 13.35 25.93
N CYS A 152 2.42 13.70 25.85
CA CYS A 152 2.01 14.93 25.20
C CYS A 152 2.62 16.18 25.86
N PRO A 153 3.25 17.08 25.10
CA PRO A 153 3.87 18.28 25.66
C PRO A 153 2.84 19.26 26.23
N ALA A 154 1.60 19.23 25.73
CA ALA A 154 0.52 20.13 26.17
C ALA A 154 -0.15 19.64 27.45
N CYS A 155 -0.65 18.39 27.47
CA CYS A 155 -1.40 17.88 28.64
C CYS A 155 -0.54 17.07 29.63
N ARG A 156 0.61 16.53 29.20
CA ARG A 156 1.55 15.69 29.98
C ARG A 156 0.93 14.46 30.67
N LYS A 157 -0.24 14.00 30.23
CA LYS A 157 -0.99 12.90 30.87
C LYS A 157 -0.89 11.58 30.11
N THR A 158 -0.92 11.64 28.78
CA THR A 158 -1.01 10.47 27.92
C THR A 158 0.03 10.55 26.81
N THR A 159 0.39 9.38 26.29
CA THR A 159 1.24 9.25 25.10
C THR A 159 0.63 10.03 23.93
N GLN A 160 1.42 10.87 23.26
CA GLN A 160 0.94 11.62 22.09
C GLN A 160 1.10 10.79 20.82
N ASP A 161 0.03 10.08 20.48
CA ASP A 161 -0.20 9.49 19.16
C ASP A 161 -1.20 10.33 18.34
N VAL A 162 -1.63 9.81 17.19
CA VAL A 162 -2.55 10.52 16.29
C VAL A 162 -3.92 10.74 16.93
N HIS A 163 -4.48 9.74 17.61
CA HIS A 163 -5.76 9.89 18.32
C HIS A 163 -5.67 10.99 19.37
N HIS A 164 -4.61 10.97 20.17
CA HIS A 164 -4.40 11.97 21.19
C HIS A 164 -4.26 13.39 20.62
N LEU A 165 -3.75 13.58 19.40
CA LEU A 165 -3.69 14.92 18.80
C LEU A 165 -5.08 15.57 18.67
N PHE A 166 -6.11 14.79 18.37
CA PHE A 166 -7.48 15.27 18.18
C PHE A 166 -8.29 15.31 19.49
N GLU A 167 -7.93 14.48 20.46
CA GLU A 167 -8.63 14.32 21.74
C GLU A 167 -7.94 15.05 22.91
N CYS A 168 -6.82 15.74 22.66
CA CYS A 168 -6.04 16.36 23.73
C CYS A 168 -6.87 17.42 24.47
N PRO A 169 -7.08 17.30 25.79
CA PRO A 169 -7.91 18.25 26.54
C PRO A 169 -7.27 19.65 26.65
N ALA A 170 -5.98 19.77 26.36
CA ALA A 170 -5.25 21.03 26.37
C ALA A 170 -5.28 21.76 25.02
N ILE A 171 -5.77 21.12 23.95
CA ILE A 171 -5.82 21.69 22.60
C ILE A 171 -7.30 21.81 22.19
N PRO A 172 -7.82 23.03 22.00
CA PRO A 172 -9.20 23.21 21.54
C PRO A 172 -9.40 22.61 20.16
N ASN A 173 -10.41 21.75 20.01
CA ASN A 173 -10.82 21.14 18.75
C ASN A 173 -12.25 21.61 18.40
N PRO A 174 -12.42 22.84 17.88
CA PRO A 174 -13.74 23.46 17.71
C PRO A 174 -14.60 22.75 16.66
N ASN A 175 -13.98 22.22 15.61
CA ASN A 175 -14.69 21.53 14.52
C ASN A 175 -14.94 20.05 14.84
N SER A 176 -14.61 19.58 16.05
CA SER A 176 -14.74 18.18 16.45
C SER A 176 -14.06 17.22 15.45
N LEU A 177 -12.87 17.62 14.97
CA LEU A 177 -12.06 16.80 14.06
C LEU A 177 -11.62 15.52 14.76
N ASP A 178 -11.47 14.47 13.98
CA ASP A 178 -11.06 13.14 14.44
C ASP A 178 -9.88 12.63 13.58
N PRO A 179 -9.29 11.48 13.90
CA PRO A 179 -8.24 10.90 13.07
C PRO A 179 -8.65 10.68 11.61
N THR A 180 -9.92 10.37 11.35
CA THR A 180 -10.48 10.19 9.99
C THR A 180 -10.38 11.47 9.16
N SER A 181 -10.45 12.64 9.82
CA SER A 181 -10.34 13.96 9.18
C SER A 181 -9.00 14.18 8.47
N LEU A 182 -7.96 13.40 8.79
CA LEU A 182 -6.71 13.39 8.01
C LEU A 182 -6.89 12.96 6.55
N TRP A 183 -7.95 12.22 6.22
CA TRP A 183 -8.33 11.82 4.87
C TRP A 183 -9.42 12.72 4.31
N THR A 184 -10.47 12.96 5.09
CA THR A 184 -11.72 13.58 4.59
C THR A 184 -11.72 15.11 4.67
N ASN A 185 -10.99 15.70 5.61
CA ASN A 185 -10.95 17.16 5.82
C ASN A 185 -9.48 17.67 5.95
N PRO A 186 -8.64 17.46 4.92
CA PRO A 186 -7.19 17.70 5.01
C PRO A 186 -6.85 19.19 5.22
N VAL A 187 -7.61 20.11 4.64
CA VAL A 187 -7.38 21.56 4.78
C VAL A 187 -7.69 22.03 6.21
N GLU A 188 -8.84 21.64 6.76
CA GLU A 188 -9.20 21.97 8.15
C GLU A 188 -8.25 21.32 9.15
N THR A 189 -7.87 20.07 8.90
CA THR A 189 -6.89 19.35 9.73
C THR A 189 -5.53 20.03 9.68
N ALA A 190 -5.09 20.51 8.51
CA ALA A 190 -3.85 21.26 8.40
C ALA A 190 -3.91 22.56 9.23
N ALA A 191 -5.01 23.31 9.16
CA ALA A 191 -5.20 24.52 9.96
C ALA A 191 -5.19 24.21 11.46
N PHE A 192 -5.92 23.18 11.91
CA PHE A 192 -5.95 22.72 13.31
C PHE A 192 -4.54 22.36 13.83
N LEU A 193 -3.74 21.69 13.00
CA LEU A 193 -2.38 21.28 13.35
C LEU A 193 -1.32 22.39 13.17
N ASN A 194 -1.76 23.62 12.89
CA ASN A 194 -0.92 24.78 12.60
C ASN A 194 0.11 24.48 11.50
N LEU A 195 -0.34 23.86 10.41
CA LEU A 195 0.44 23.65 9.18
C LEU A 195 0.17 24.78 8.19
N GLU A 196 1.07 24.92 7.22
CA GLU A 196 0.96 25.89 6.13
C GLU A 196 -0.21 25.52 5.20
N THR A 197 -1.12 26.45 4.93
CA THR A 197 -2.32 26.22 4.11
C THR A 197 -2.36 27.06 2.83
N MET A 198 -1.45 28.02 2.66
CA MET A 198 -1.30 28.88 1.48
C MET A 198 0.17 29.13 1.17
#